data_AF-A0A976JQQ1-F1
#
_entry.id   AF-A0A976JQQ1-F1
#
_cell.length_a   1.000
_cell.length_b   1.000
_cell.length_c   1.000
_cell.angle_alpha   90.00
_cell.angle_beta   90.00
_cell.angle_gamma   90.00
#
_symmetry.space_group_name_H-M   'P 1'
#
loop_
_entity.id
_entity.type
_entity.pdbx_description
1 polymer ?
#
loop_
_entity_poly.entity_id
_entity_poly.type
_entity_poly.pdbx_seq_one_letter_code
_entity_poly.pdbx_strand_id
1 'polypeptide(L)'
;GVPINSSLDGLDALLSTVQMPGGIPVATVAIGKAGAKNAAYLAAQIIGVSDSDLHRKLVEERAANAQAILDKDAALQEKLNNA
;
A
#
# COMPACT_ATOMS: atom_id res chain seq x y z
N GLY A 1 -3.33 -3.05 11.91
CA GLY A 1 -4.28 -1.93 11.84
C GLY A 1 -3.77 -0.85 10.91
N VAL A 2 -4.57 0.21 10.73
CA VAL A 2 -4.17 1.42 10.02
C VAL A 2 -4.01 2.53 11.05
N PRO A 3 -2.78 2.95 11.39
CA PRO A 3 -2.57 4.07 12.29
C PRO A 3 -3.11 5.35 11.66
N ILE A 4 -3.93 6.10 12.41
CA ILE A 4 -4.43 7.40 11.95
C ILE A 4 -3.37 8.46 12.26
N ASN A 5 -3.17 9.39 11.33
CA ASN A 5 -2.30 10.53 11.59
C ASN A 5 -3.01 11.49 12.57
N SER A 6 -2.47 11.60 13.79
CA SER A 6 -2.98 12.45 14.86
C SER A 6 -1.83 13.19 15.57
N SER A 7 -1.66 13.03 16.88
CA SER A 7 -0.53 13.59 17.61
C SER A 7 0.79 12.94 17.19
N LEU A 8 1.92 13.64 17.37
CA LEU A 8 3.26 13.12 17.04
C LEU A 8 3.37 12.54 15.61
N ASP A 9 2.69 13.16 14.64
CA ASP A 9 2.62 12.71 13.24
C ASP A 9 2.16 11.24 13.08
N GLY A 10 1.35 10.75 14.02
CA GLY A 10 0.82 9.38 14.05
C GLY A 10 1.78 8.33 14.61
N LEU A 11 2.93 8.73 15.18
CA LEU A 11 3.85 7.81 15.85
C LEU A 11 3.20 7.13 17.07
N ASP A 12 2.37 7.88 17.80
CA ASP A 12 1.56 7.38 18.90
C ASP A 12 0.61 6.25 18.48
N ALA A 13 -0.12 6.47 17.38
CA ALA A 13 -1.04 5.50 16.80
C ALA A 13 -0.30 4.31 16.21
N LEU A 14 0.87 4.54 15.60
CA LEU A 14 1.70 3.48 15.05
C LEU A 14 2.17 2.54 16.16
N LEU A 15 2.80 3.09 17.21
CA LEU A 15 3.28 2.29 18.33
C LEU A 15 2.14 1.60 19.08
N SER A 16 1.01 2.28 19.27
CA SER A 16 -0.17 1.68 19.93
C SER A 16 -0.79 0.52 19.15
N THR A 17 -0.58 0.42 17.84
CA THR A 17 -1.16 -0.63 17.00
C THR A 17 -0.18 -1.72 16.58
N VAL A 18 1.13 -1.45 16.57
CA VAL A 18 2.15 -2.43 16.19
C VAL A 18 2.71 -3.21 17.40
N GLN A 19 2.73 -2.60 18.60
CA GLN A 19 3.35 -3.16 19.80
C GLN A 19 2.43 -4.17 20.52
N MET A 20 1.97 -5.20 19.80
CA MET A 20 1.14 -6.25 20.39
C MET A 20 1.98 -7.28 21.16
N PRO A 21 1.48 -7.82 22.29
CA PRO A 21 2.18 -8.90 22.99
C PRO A 21 2.25 -10.18 22.15
N GLY A 22 3.23 -11.04 22.47
CA GLY A 22 3.40 -12.32 21.80
C GLY A 22 2.14 -13.19 21.87
N GLY A 23 1.76 -13.81 20.75
CA GLY A 23 0.59 -14.66 20.62
C GLY A 23 -0.68 -13.96 20.08
N ILE A 24 -0.68 -12.62 19.97
CA ILE A 24 -1.84 -11.86 19.46
C ILE A 24 -1.37 -10.91 18.34
N PRO A 25 -1.08 -11.41 17.13
CA PRO A 25 -0.50 -10.60 16.07
C PRO A 25 -1.50 -9.59 15.48
N VAL A 26 -0.99 -8.42 15.09
CA VAL A 26 -1.74 -7.43 14.30
C VAL A 26 -0.90 -7.03 13.10
N ALA A 27 -1.44 -7.19 11.89
CA ALA A 27 -0.80 -6.70 10.67
C ALA A 27 -0.98 -5.18 10.57
N THR A 28 0.03 -4.41 10.98
CA THR A 28 0.02 -2.95 10.95
C THR A 28 0.75 -2.42 9.71
N VAL A 29 0.12 -1.47 9.03
CA VAL A 29 0.61 -0.86 7.78
C VAL A 29 0.98 0.61 8.02
N ALA A 30 1.40 1.31 6.96
CA ALA A 30 1.78 2.73 7.02
C ALA A 30 0.73 3.63 7.69
N ILE A 31 1.13 4.81 8.16
CA ILE A 31 0.23 5.80 8.76
C ILE A 31 -0.66 6.45 7.69
N GLY A 32 -1.93 6.71 8.03
CA GLY A 32 -2.85 7.54 7.25
C GLY A 32 -3.29 6.92 5.92
N LYS A 33 -3.44 7.76 4.87
CA LYS A 33 -4.03 7.36 3.58
C LYS A 33 -3.25 6.25 2.87
N ALA A 34 -1.92 6.29 2.93
CA ALA A 34 -1.07 5.24 2.36
C ALA A 34 -1.34 3.90 3.07
N GLY A 35 -1.48 3.93 4.41
CA GLY A 35 -1.94 2.80 5.21
C GLY A 35 -3.29 2.25 4.80
N ALA A 36 -4.29 3.11 4.65
CA ALA A 36 -5.63 2.71 4.25
C ALA A 36 -5.63 1.95 2.92
N LYS A 37 -4.89 2.46 1.93
CA LYS A 37 -4.71 1.79 0.63
C LYS A 37 -3.98 0.44 0.79
N ASN A 38 -2.89 0.40 1.55
CA ASN A 38 -2.12 -0.82 1.77
C ASN A 38 -2.88 -1.88 2.57
N ALA A 39 -3.74 -1.48 3.51
CA ALA A 39 -4.61 -2.40 4.24
C ALA A 39 -5.62 -3.05 3.30
N ALA A 40 -6.21 -2.29 2.37
CA ALA A 40 -7.10 -2.84 1.35
C ALA A 40 -6.37 -3.84 0.44
N TYR A 41 -5.15 -3.50 -0.03
CA TYR A 41 -4.34 -4.45 -0.80
C TYR A 41 -3.98 -5.70 -0.01
N LEU A 42 -3.51 -5.56 1.23
CA LEU A 42 -3.13 -6.69 2.07
C LEU A 42 -4.33 -7.62 2.33
N ALA A 43 -5.50 -7.04 2.65
CA ALA A 43 -6.73 -7.82 2.80
C ALA A 43 -7.11 -8.54 1.51
N ALA A 44 -7.06 -7.86 0.37
CA ALA A 44 -7.34 -8.46 -0.93
C ALA A 44 -6.33 -9.57 -1.28
N GLN A 45 -5.05 -9.42 -0.92
CA GLN A 45 -4.03 -10.46 -1.12
C GLN A 45 -4.31 -11.70 -0.28
N ILE A 46 -4.73 -11.53 0.98
CA ILE A 46 -5.11 -12.65 1.86
C ILE A 46 -6.32 -13.38 1.29
N ILE A 47 -7.38 -12.65 0.90
CA ILE A 47 -8.59 -13.23 0.29
C ILE A 47 -8.24 -13.91 -1.05
N GLY A 48 -7.36 -13.29 -1.84
CA GLY A 48 -6.89 -13.79 -3.12
C GLY A 48 -6.12 -15.12 -3.05
N VAL A 49 -5.71 -15.58 -1.86
CA VAL A 49 -5.17 -16.94 -1.70
C VAL A 49 -6.24 -17.99 -2.03
N SER A 50 -7.52 -17.69 -1.76
CA SER A 50 -8.66 -18.58 -2.00
C SER A 50 -9.58 -18.12 -3.15
N ASP A 51 -9.40 -16.89 -3.64
CA ASP A 51 -10.18 -16.30 -4.74
C ASP A 51 -9.28 -15.99 -5.92
N SER A 52 -9.31 -16.85 -6.94
CA SER A 52 -8.47 -16.73 -8.14
C SER A 52 -8.80 -15.52 -9.00
N ASP A 53 -10.07 -15.08 -9.03
CA ASP A 53 -10.48 -13.92 -9.81
C ASP A 53 -9.99 -12.63 -9.16
N LEU A 54 -10.07 -12.52 -7.83
CA LEU A 54 -9.50 -11.41 -7.09
C LEU A 54 -7.97 -11.38 -7.22
N HIS A 55 -7.31 -12.54 -7.14
CA HIS A 55 -5.86 -12.65 -7.35
C HIS A 55 -5.46 -12.12 -8.73
N ARG A 56 -6.16 -12.55 -9.79
CA ARG A 56 -5.90 -12.07 -11.16
C ARG A 56 -6.03 -10.54 -11.25
N LYS A 57 -7.11 -9.97 -10.70
CA LYS A 57 -7.32 -8.51 -10.67
C LYS A 57 -6.18 -7.77 -9.97
N LEU A 58 -5.64 -8.31 -8.87
CA LEU A 58 -4.50 -7.70 -8.17
C LEU A 58 -3.22 -7.72 -9.01
N VAL A 59 -2.98 -8.79 -9.77
CA VAL A 59 -1.83 -8.89 -10.67
C VAL A 59 -1.95 -7.91 -11.83
N GLU A 60 -3.13 -7.84 -12.46
CA GLU A 60 -3.43 -6.89 -13.54
C GLU A 60 -3.27 -5.44 -13.10
N GLU A 61 -3.78 -5.10 -11.91
CA GLU A 61 -3.68 -3.75 -11.36
C GLU A 61 -2.22 -3.33 -11.11
N ARG A 62 -1.38 -4.24 -10.63
CA ARG A 62 0.06 -3.99 -10.45
C ARG A 62 0.78 -3.77 -11.78
N ALA A 63 0.46 -4.57 -12.80
CA ALA A 63 1.02 -4.41 -14.14
C ALA A 63 0.64 -3.05 -14.75
N ALA A 64 -0.63 -2.65 -14.60
CA ALA A 64 -1.11 -1.34 -15.06
C ALA A 64 -0.39 -0.19 -14.34
N ASN A 65 -0.18 -0.29 -13.02
CA ASN A 65 0.57 0.71 -12.25
C ASN A 65 2.03 0.81 -12.71
N ALA A 66 2.69 -0.31 -12.98
CA ALA A 66 4.06 -0.31 -13.50
C ALA A 66 4.15 0.36 -14.87
N GLN A 67 3.22 0.03 -15.78
CA GLN A 67 3.15 0.68 -17.09
C GLN A 67 2.95 2.19 -16.97
N ALA A 68 2.04 2.63 -16.10
CA ALA A 68 1.78 4.05 -15.87
C ALA A 68 3.00 4.81 -15.31
N ILE A 69 3.91 4.15 -14.60
CA ILE A 69 5.18 4.75 -14.15
C ILE A 69 6.15 4.88 -15.32
N LEU A 70 6.29 3.85 -16.15
CA LEU A 70 7.15 3.88 -17.34
C LEU A 70 6.72 4.98 -18.32
N ASP A 71 5.42 5.13 -18.55
CA ASP A 71 4.89 6.16 -19.44
C ASP A 71 5.18 7.58 -18.89
N LYS A 72 5.09 7.76 -17.57
CA LYS A 72 5.43 9.03 -16.90
C LYS A 72 6.92 9.34 -16.96
N ASP A 73 7.77 8.33 -16.81
CA ASP A 73 9.22 8.48 -16.93
C ASP A 73 9.59 8.88 -18.36
N ALA A 74 9.06 8.19 -19.38
CA ALA A 74 9.29 8.55 -20.78
C ALA A 74 8.89 10.01 -21.09
N ALA A 75 7.72 10.43 -20.60
CA ALA A 75 7.26 11.81 -20.74
C ALA A 75 8.13 12.83 -20.00
N LEU A 76 8.74 12.44 -18.87
CA LEU A 76 9.69 13.28 -18.15
C LEU A 76 11.01 13.41 -18.92
N GLN A 77 11.54 12.31 -19.45
CA GLN A 77 12.78 12.31 -20.24
C GLN A 77 12.66 13.18 -21.50
N GLU A 78 11.52 13.12 -22.18
CA GLU A 78 11.26 13.99 -23.34
C GLU A 78 11.30 15.48 -22.97
N LYS A 79 10.69 15.85 -21.82
CA LYS A 79 10.74 17.25 -21.33
C LYS A 79 12.14 17.70 -20.96
N LEU A 80 12.95 16.81 -20.40
CA LEU A 80 14.34 17.12 -20.02
C LEU A 80 15.26 17.26 -21.24
N ASN A 81 15.03 16.46 -22.29
CA ASN A 81 15.80 16.53 -23.53
C ASN A 81 15.41 17.72 -24.43
N ASN A 82 14.21 18.26 -24.25
CA ASN A 82 13.69 19.43 -24.98
C ASN A 82 13.90 20.77 -24.22
N ALA A 83 14.55 20.74 -23.06
CA ALA A 83 14.90 21.90 -22.23
C ALA A 83 16.38 22.28 -22.41
#